data_AF-A0A7V5S6W9-F1
#
_entry.id   AF-A0A7V5S6W9-F1
#
_cell.length_a   1.000
_cell.length_b   1.000
_cell.length_c   1.000
_cell.angle_alpha   90.00
_cell.angle_beta   90.00
_cell.angle_gamma   90.00
#
_symmetry.space_group_name_H-M   'P 1'
#
loop_
_entity.id
_entity.type
_entity.pdbx_description
1 polymer ?
#
loop_
_entity_poly.entity_id
_entity_poly.type
_entity_poly.pdbx_seq_one_letter_code
_entity_poly.pdbx_strand_id
1 'polypeptide(L)'
;MRKILIVAFALTLIWALTGTAQKVMDSGKFLYQTISKTSAKTEVAGEESFKIEELDQNRLKITSNFVAKSQDLISQFETDKLFNETIIVDKDWKLLEYSLQSETARGKLNVSVKVEGQIAKITFQFKGTDGKEQNQAREVILEDEFVTTGIAAGQLIVIQKIITLKMKEQKRTFLALDPTNIEKPLIELTVERLSPVKIKSGAKTLDAQRASLKRADGEFALEIFSASDGTLWGFAGESATTKLVGYRQDLFPEGFEVLK
;
A
#
# COMPACT_ATOMS: atom_id res chain seq x y z
N MET A 1 -15.71 -40.10 38.94
CA MET A 1 -16.08 -38.84 38.24
C MET A 1 -14.94 -37.82 38.11
N ARG A 2 -14.03 -37.66 39.10
CA ARG A 2 -12.90 -36.70 39.01
C ARG A 2 -11.91 -36.91 37.86
N LYS A 3 -11.67 -38.15 37.39
CA LYS A 3 -10.70 -38.45 36.33
C LYS A 3 -11.17 -38.10 34.92
N ILE A 4 -12.49 -38.06 34.68
CA ILE A 4 -13.08 -37.74 33.36
C ILE A 4 -13.05 -36.23 33.10
N LEU A 5 -13.24 -35.42 34.15
CA LEU A 5 -13.17 -33.96 34.08
C LEU A 5 -11.78 -33.44 33.69
N ILE A 6 -10.70 -34.11 34.11
CA ILE A 6 -9.33 -33.71 33.77
C ILE A 6 -9.01 -33.96 32.30
N VAL A 7 -9.54 -35.04 31.72
CA VAL A 7 -9.35 -35.37 30.29
C VAL A 7 -10.14 -34.39 29.40
N ALA A 8 -11.37 -34.03 29.79
CA ALA A 8 -12.15 -33.03 29.08
C ALA A 8 -11.50 -31.64 29.10
N PHE A 9 -10.89 -31.25 30.23
CA PHE A 9 -10.19 -29.96 30.35
C PHE A 9 -8.87 -29.92 29.57
N ALA A 10 -8.16 -31.05 29.44
CA ALA A 10 -6.96 -31.14 28.61
C ALA A 10 -7.28 -31.08 27.12
N LEU A 11 -8.39 -31.68 26.66
CA LEU A 11 -8.81 -31.60 25.25
C LEU A 11 -9.28 -30.21 24.83
N THR A 12 -9.96 -29.46 25.69
CA THR A 12 -10.33 -28.06 25.40
C THR A 12 -9.13 -27.12 25.40
N LEU A 13 -8.10 -27.38 26.22
CA LEU A 13 -6.86 -26.59 26.22
C LEU A 13 -6.03 -26.79 24.95
N ILE A 14 -6.04 -28.00 24.36
CA ILE A 14 -5.33 -28.28 23.10
C ILE A 14 -6.01 -27.58 21.92
N TRP A 15 -7.34 -27.46 21.92
CA TRP A 15 -8.09 -26.68 20.92
C TRP A 15 -7.97 -25.16 21.13
N ALA A 16 -7.75 -24.69 22.36
CA ALA A 16 -7.50 -23.27 22.63
C ALA A 16 -6.10 -22.81 22.16
N LEU A 17 -5.17 -23.75 21.93
CA LEU A 17 -3.80 -23.47 21.45
C LEU A 17 -3.64 -23.58 19.93
N THR A 18 -4.66 -24.02 19.19
CA THR A 18 -4.70 -23.84 17.73
C THR A 18 -5.17 -22.42 17.40
N GLY A 19 -4.50 -21.42 17.94
CA GLY A 19 -4.43 -20.14 17.26
C GLY A 19 -3.70 -20.42 15.95
N THR A 20 -4.43 -20.51 14.84
CA THR A 20 -3.82 -20.62 13.51
C THR A 20 -2.84 -19.47 13.39
N ALA A 21 -1.55 -19.77 13.46
CA ALA A 21 -0.52 -18.78 13.18
C ALA A 21 -0.84 -18.20 11.80
N GLN A 22 -1.10 -16.89 11.74
CA GLN A 22 -1.41 -16.22 10.47
C GLN A 22 -0.24 -16.49 9.51
N LYS A 23 -0.56 -17.12 8.38
CA LYS A 23 0.44 -17.54 7.41
C LYS A 23 0.95 -16.31 6.68
N VAL A 24 2.21 -15.99 6.86
CA VAL A 24 2.87 -14.90 6.14
C VAL A 24 3.07 -15.32 4.68
N MET A 25 2.50 -14.55 3.76
CA MET A 25 2.57 -14.81 2.32
C MET A 25 3.73 -14.07 1.66
N ASP A 26 3.96 -12.82 2.05
CA ASP A 26 5.10 -11.99 1.62
C ASP A 26 5.39 -10.96 2.71
N SER A 27 6.63 -10.51 2.78
CA SER A 27 7.06 -9.43 3.66
C SER A 27 8.36 -8.85 3.13
N GLY A 28 8.60 -7.58 3.40
CA GLY A 28 9.83 -6.94 2.97
C GLY A 28 9.91 -5.49 3.38
N LYS A 29 10.83 -4.78 2.75
CA LYS A 29 11.07 -3.36 3.04
C LYS A 29 11.27 -2.60 1.73
N PHE A 30 10.51 -1.53 1.54
CA PHE A 30 10.77 -0.55 0.50
C PHE A 30 11.67 0.56 1.03
N LEU A 31 12.70 0.90 0.26
CA LEU A 31 13.49 2.11 0.44
C LEU A 31 13.06 3.13 -0.61
N TYR A 32 12.76 4.35 -0.16
CA TYR A 32 12.38 5.47 -1.01
C TYR A 32 13.57 6.40 -1.14
N GLN A 33 13.89 6.81 -2.37
CA GLN A 33 14.99 7.70 -2.68
C GLN A 33 14.51 8.85 -3.57
N THR A 34 14.98 10.05 -3.25
CA THR A 34 14.87 11.21 -4.13
C THR A 34 16.20 11.42 -4.82
N ILE A 35 16.17 11.52 -6.14
CA ILE A 35 17.33 11.78 -7.00
C ILE A 35 17.10 13.15 -7.62
N SER A 36 17.95 14.12 -7.28
CA SER A 36 17.88 15.45 -7.87
C SER A 36 18.23 15.39 -9.36
N LYS A 37 17.46 16.09 -10.20
CA LYS A 37 17.76 16.24 -11.64
C LYS A 37 18.77 17.36 -11.90
N THR A 38 18.95 18.26 -10.94
CA THR A 38 19.81 19.45 -11.05
C THR A 38 21.11 19.33 -10.26
N SER A 39 21.26 18.27 -9.45
CA SER A 39 22.48 17.97 -8.71
C SER A 39 22.72 16.46 -8.66
N ALA A 40 23.96 16.02 -8.50
CA ALA A 40 24.29 14.58 -8.34
C ALA A 40 23.94 14.03 -6.95
N LYS A 41 22.88 14.57 -6.31
CA LYS A 41 22.49 14.22 -4.94
C LYS A 41 21.36 13.20 -4.96
N THR A 42 21.62 12.06 -4.35
CA THR A 42 20.62 11.04 -4.01
C THR A 42 20.44 11.04 -2.50
N GLU A 43 19.20 11.09 -2.04
CA GLU A 43 18.86 11.06 -0.62
C GLU A 43 17.89 9.93 -0.32
N VAL A 44 18.02 9.33 0.86
CA VAL A 44 16.99 8.44 1.38
C VAL A 44 15.81 9.30 1.82
N ALA A 45 14.71 9.17 1.12
CA ALA A 45 13.50 9.96 1.28
C ALA A 45 12.50 9.33 2.26
N GLY A 46 12.55 8.01 2.45
CA GLY A 46 11.65 7.30 3.35
C GLY A 46 11.89 5.78 3.34
N GLU A 47 11.24 5.10 4.27
CA GLU A 47 11.31 3.64 4.42
C GLU A 47 9.92 3.10 4.74
N GLU A 48 9.55 1.98 4.11
CA GLU A 48 8.30 1.26 4.40
C GLU A 48 8.58 -0.21 4.66
N SER A 49 8.27 -0.71 5.85
CA SER A 49 8.18 -2.16 6.04
C SER A 49 6.76 -2.62 5.78
N PHE A 50 6.58 -3.73 5.07
CA PHE A 50 5.26 -4.29 4.81
C PHE A 50 5.22 -5.79 5.11
N LYS A 51 4.00 -6.29 5.34
CA LYS A 51 3.72 -7.70 5.57
C LYS A 51 2.35 -8.06 5.00
N ILE A 52 2.26 -9.19 4.31
CA ILE A 52 1.03 -9.76 3.79
C ILE A 52 0.76 -11.08 4.52
N GLU A 53 -0.41 -11.17 5.14
CA GLU A 53 -0.82 -12.31 5.96
C GLU A 53 -2.15 -12.86 5.46
N GLU A 54 -2.26 -14.17 5.40
CA GLU A 54 -3.53 -14.86 5.23
C GLU A 54 -4.25 -14.87 6.58
N LEU A 55 -5.39 -14.17 6.67
CA LEU A 55 -6.24 -14.15 7.87
C LEU A 55 -7.09 -15.43 7.97
N ASP A 56 -7.72 -15.76 6.85
CA ASP A 56 -8.49 -16.97 6.59
C ASP A 56 -8.46 -17.25 5.07
N GLN A 57 -9.07 -18.36 4.64
CA GLN A 57 -8.98 -18.87 3.26
C GLN A 57 -9.38 -17.87 2.15
N ASN A 58 -10.04 -16.75 2.49
CA ASN A 58 -10.51 -15.78 1.50
C ASN A 58 -10.08 -14.34 1.79
N ARG A 59 -9.27 -14.08 2.83
CA ARG A 59 -8.90 -12.72 3.23
C ARG A 59 -7.40 -12.57 3.46
N LEU A 60 -6.85 -11.54 2.84
CA LEU A 60 -5.48 -11.12 3.00
C LEU A 60 -5.42 -9.80 3.76
N LYS A 61 -4.50 -9.71 4.71
CA LYS A 61 -4.18 -8.49 5.42
C LYS A 61 -2.81 -8.01 4.97
N ILE A 62 -2.77 -6.80 4.42
CA ILE A 62 -1.55 -6.06 4.13
C ILE A 62 -1.36 -5.05 5.24
N THR A 63 -0.24 -5.11 5.95
CA THR A 63 0.16 -4.10 6.93
C THR A 63 1.40 -3.38 6.42
N SER A 64 1.39 -2.06 6.45
CA SER A 64 2.47 -1.19 6.01
C SER A 64 2.81 -0.18 7.10
N ASN A 65 4.11 0.03 7.33
CA ASN A 65 4.63 1.00 8.28
C ASN A 65 5.64 1.87 7.55
N PHE A 66 5.24 3.11 7.25
CA PHE A 66 6.02 4.07 6.50
C PHE A 66 6.59 5.16 7.42
N VAL A 67 7.82 5.58 7.14
CA VAL A 67 8.50 6.70 7.80
C VAL A 67 9.08 7.60 6.72
N ALA A 68 8.57 8.84 6.61
CA ALA A 68 9.13 9.86 5.76
C ALA A 68 10.43 10.43 6.35
N LYS A 69 11.42 10.72 5.50
CA LYS A 69 12.72 11.29 5.89
C LYS A 69 13.07 12.57 5.12
N SER A 70 12.56 12.75 3.89
CA SER A 70 12.74 13.97 3.12
C SER A 70 11.54 14.91 3.25
N GLN A 71 11.79 16.22 3.13
CA GLN A 71 10.72 17.22 3.17
C GLN A 71 9.66 17.00 2.08
N ASP A 72 10.05 16.49 0.91
CA ASP A 72 9.14 16.17 -0.19
C ASP A 72 8.12 15.10 0.24
N LEU A 73 8.57 14.00 0.85
CA LEU A 73 7.66 12.96 1.34
C LEU A 73 6.92 13.39 2.60
N ILE A 74 7.57 14.12 3.52
CA ILE A 74 6.90 14.68 4.70
C ILE A 74 5.72 15.56 4.28
N SER A 75 5.88 16.35 3.22
CA SER A 75 4.82 17.21 2.71
C SER A 75 3.70 16.41 2.05
N GLN A 76 4.02 15.32 1.33
CA GLN A 76 3.02 14.44 0.72
C GLN A 76 2.21 13.64 1.75
N PHE A 77 2.85 13.14 2.79
CA PHE A 77 2.20 12.36 3.85
C PHE A 77 1.69 13.22 5.02
N GLU A 78 1.98 14.53 5.00
CA GLU A 78 1.76 15.49 6.09
C GLU A 78 2.38 15.07 7.45
N THR A 79 3.37 14.17 7.42
CA THR A 79 4.00 13.62 8.63
C THR A 79 5.46 13.24 8.40
N ASP A 80 6.30 13.53 9.39
CA ASP A 80 7.65 13.00 9.57
C ASP A 80 7.69 11.82 10.55
N LYS A 81 6.53 11.40 11.03
CA LYS A 81 6.35 10.31 11.99
C LYS A 81 5.86 9.05 11.28
N LEU A 82 5.63 8.02 12.10
CA LEU A 82 5.14 6.74 11.64
C LEU A 82 3.73 6.88 11.04
N PHE A 83 3.62 6.46 9.79
CA PHE A 83 2.37 6.23 9.08
C PHE A 83 2.11 4.72 9.08
N ASN A 84 1.05 4.29 9.76
CA ASN A 84 0.63 2.88 9.78
C ASN A 84 -0.61 2.72 8.89
N GLU A 85 -0.54 1.76 7.98
CA GLU A 85 -1.62 1.39 7.09
C GLU A 85 -1.94 -0.10 7.24
N THR A 86 -3.22 -0.42 7.22
CA THR A 86 -3.72 -1.79 7.09
C THR A 86 -4.77 -1.83 5.99
N ILE A 87 -4.59 -2.71 5.01
CA ILE A 87 -5.57 -3.00 3.96
C ILE A 87 -6.00 -4.46 4.13
N ILE A 88 -7.30 -4.71 4.19
CA ILE A 88 -7.85 -6.06 4.10
C ILE A 88 -8.52 -6.20 2.74
N VAL A 89 -8.11 -7.23 2.00
CA VAL A 89 -8.69 -7.57 0.71
C VAL A 89 -9.22 -9.00 0.69
N ASP A 90 -10.14 -9.28 -0.21
CA ASP A 90 -10.56 -10.65 -0.48
C ASP A 90 -9.58 -11.40 -1.40
N LYS A 91 -9.88 -12.66 -1.71
CA LYS A 91 -9.10 -13.51 -2.64
C LYS A 91 -8.95 -12.92 -4.05
N ASP A 92 -9.88 -12.04 -4.45
CA ASP A 92 -9.90 -11.38 -5.76
C ASP A 92 -9.29 -9.96 -5.66
N TRP A 93 -8.55 -9.68 -4.58
CA TRP A 93 -7.87 -8.41 -4.27
C TRP A 93 -8.83 -7.21 -4.17
N LYS A 94 -10.10 -7.47 -3.85
CA LYS A 94 -11.10 -6.42 -3.63
C LYS A 94 -11.02 -5.89 -2.20
N LEU A 95 -11.11 -4.58 -2.04
CA LEU A 95 -11.09 -3.90 -0.75
C LEU A 95 -12.26 -4.34 0.12
N LEU A 96 -11.95 -4.78 1.34
CA LEU A 96 -12.93 -5.05 2.40
C LEU A 96 -12.81 -4.01 3.51
N GLU A 97 -11.59 -3.72 3.95
CA GLU A 97 -11.33 -2.75 5.02
C GLU A 97 -10.04 -1.98 4.74
N TYR A 98 -10.01 -0.74 5.21
CA TYR A 98 -8.81 0.09 5.23
C TYR A 98 -8.70 0.77 6.58
N SER A 99 -7.49 0.88 7.11
CA SER A 99 -7.18 1.65 8.30
C SER A 99 -5.87 2.40 8.08
N LEU A 100 -5.87 3.68 8.41
CA LEU A 100 -4.69 4.52 8.47
C LEU A 100 -4.61 5.17 9.85
N GLN A 101 -3.43 5.14 10.43
CA GLN A 101 -3.09 5.86 11.64
C GLN A 101 -1.79 6.62 11.40
N SER A 102 -1.84 7.94 11.57
CA SER A 102 -0.70 8.82 11.37
C SER A 102 -0.66 9.89 12.45
N GLU A 103 0.54 10.28 12.86
CA GLU A 103 0.74 11.47 13.67
C GLU A 103 1.20 12.62 12.79
N THR A 104 0.32 13.53 12.42
CA THR A 104 0.67 14.71 11.62
C THR A 104 1.06 15.89 12.50
N ALA A 105 1.54 16.97 11.89
CA ALA A 105 1.76 18.24 12.60
C ALA A 105 0.48 18.79 13.27
N ARG A 106 -0.71 18.39 12.77
CA ARG A 106 -2.02 18.83 13.29
C ARG A 106 -2.55 17.92 14.40
N GLY A 107 -1.94 16.76 14.63
CA GLY A 107 -2.33 15.79 15.66
C GLY A 107 -2.49 14.39 15.08
N LYS A 108 -3.18 13.52 15.82
CA LYS A 108 -3.45 12.16 15.36
C LYS A 108 -4.52 12.19 14.27
N LEU A 109 -4.21 11.57 13.15
CA LEU A 109 -5.13 11.27 12.07
C LEU A 109 -5.44 9.77 12.12
N ASN A 110 -6.71 9.42 12.26
CA ASN A 110 -7.19 8.06 12.09
C ASN A 110 -8.23 8.04 10.98
N VAL A 111 -8.05 7.16 10.02
CA VAL A 111 -9.01 6.90 8.95
C VAL A 111 -9.38 5.44 8.98
N SER A 112 -10.66 5.12 8.90
CA SER A 112 -11.13 3.75 8.76
C SER A 112 -12.18 3.66 7.67
N VAL A 113 -12.06 2.65 6.81
CA VAL A 113 -13.05 2.29 5.80
C VAL A 113 -13.53 0.88 6.06
N LYS A 114 -14.84 0.68 5.98
CA LYS A 114 -15.46 -0.65 5.89
C LYS A 114 -16.32 -0.72 4.64
N VAL A 115 -16.16 -1.80 3.88
CA VAL A 115 -16.91 -2.04 2.64
C VAL A 115 -17.95 -3.12 2.87
N GLU A 116 -19.21 -2.80 2.63
CA GLU A 116 -20.35 -3.70 2.69
C GLU A 116 -21.04 -3.72 1.32
N GLY A 117 -20.81 -4.78 0.54
CA GLY A 117 -21.22 -4.81 -0.86
C GLY A 117 -20.43 -3.78 -1.68
N GLN A 118 -21.11 -2.79 -2.26
CA GLN A 118 -20.47 -1.68 -2.98
C GLN A 118 -20.37 -0.40 -2.13
N ILE A 119 -20.85 -0.42 -0.89
CA ILE A 119 -20.88 0.80 -0.06
C ILE A 119 -19.63 0.81 0.82
N ALA A 120 -18.80 1.84 0.66
CA ALA A 120 -17.68 2.12 1.55
C ALA A 120 -18.08 3.18 2.57
N LYS A 121 -18.04 2.81 3.85
CA LYS A 121 -18.24 3.70 5.00
C LYS A 121 -16.88 4.19 5.49
N ILE A 122 -16.60 5.47 5.28
CA ILE A 122 -15.37 6.15 5.67
C ILE A 122 -15.63 6.87 6.98
N THR A 123 -14.77 6.69 7.97
CA THR A 123 -14.72 7.48 9.20
C THR A 123 -13.35 8.13 9.30
N PHE A 124 -13.33 9.43 9.54
CA PHE A 124 -12.15 10.27 9.54
C PHE A 124 -12.10 11.05 10.87
N GLN A 125 -11.10 10.76 11.69
CA GLN A 125 -10.89 11.39 12.98
C GLN A 125 -9.57 12.16 12.95
N PHE A 126 -9.62 13.43 13.31
CA PHE A 126 -8.46 14.31 13.33
C PHE A 126 -8.59 15.37 14.42
N LYS A 127 -7.47 16.00 14.76
CA LYS A 127 -7.47 17.16 15.66
C LYS A 127 -7.52 18.44 14.84
N GLY A 128 -8.54 19.26 15.07
CA GLY A 128 -8.73 20.55 14.40
C GLY A 128 -7.70 21.60 14.82
N THR A 129 -7.68 22.73 14.11
CA THR A 129 -6.80 23.88 14.42
C THR A 129 -7.09 24.52 15.78
N ASP A 130 -8.31 24.33 16.31
CA ASP A 130 -8.73 24.72 17.65
C ASP A 130 -8.29 23.73 18.74
N GLY A 131 -7.58 22.66 18.35
CA GLY A 131 -7.10 21.62 19.24
C GLY A 131 -8.16 20.61 19.68
N LYS A 132 -9.38 20.64 19.13
CA LYS A 132 -10.43 19.68 19.46
C LYS A 132 -10.42 18.50 18.50
N GLU A 133 -10.79 17.33 18.99
CA GLU A 133 -11.05 16.17 18.13
C GLU A 133 -12.29 16.42 17.28
N GLN A 134 -12.16 16.20 15.98
CA GLN A 134 -13.22 16.24 15.01
C GLN A 134 -13.38 14.85 14.41
N ASN A 135 -14.63 14.45 14.20
CA ASN A 135 -14.98 13.19 13.57
C ASN A 135 -15.92 13.49 12.41
N GLN A 136 -15.57 12.99 11.23
CA GLN A 136 -16.37 13.07 10.03
C GLN A 136 -16.62 11.66 9.51
N ALA A 137 -17.79 11.45 8.92
CA ALA A 137 -18.14 10.19 8.29
C ALA A 137 -18.73 10.45 6.92
N ARG A 138 -18.46 9.55 5.98
CA ARG A 138 -18.98 9.62 4.62
C ARG A 138 -19.24 8.22 4.08
N GLU A 139 -20.27 8.10 3.28
CA GLU A 139 -20.53 6.90 2.49
C GLU A 139 -20.30 7.19 1.02
N VAL A 140 -19.70 6.25 0.31
CA VAL A 140 -19.55 6.28 -1.15
C VAL A 140 -19.83 4.92 -1.75
N ILE A 141 -20.24 4.93 -3.01
CA ILE A 141 -20.43 3.71 -3.80
C ILE A 141 -19.13 3.46 -4.56
N LEU A 142 -18.54 2.28 -4.35
CA LEU A 142 -17.36 1.81 -5.05
C LEU A 142 -17.77 1.14 -6.35
N GLU A 143 -17.27 1.66 -7.46
CA GLU A 143 -17.34 1.00 -8.77
C GLU A 143 -16.16 0.03 -8.94
N ASP A 144 -14.99 0.44 -8.46
CA ASP A 144 -13.77 -0.36 -8.42
C ASP A 144 -13.27 -0.49 -6.98
N GLU A 145 -12.80 -1.69 -6.63
CA GLU A 145 -12.69 -2.10 -5.22
C GLU A 145 -11.23 -2.03 -4.73
N PHE A 146 -10.56 -0.88 -4.85
CA PHE A 146 -9.23 -0.70 -4.25
C PHE A 146 -8.96 0.72 -3.74
N VAL A 147 -7.99 0.83 -2.84
CA VAL A 147 -7.55 2.10 -2.24
C VAL A 147 -6.30 2.64 -2.92
N THR A 148 -6.20 3.97 -2.99
CA THR A 148 -4.95 4.66 -3.29
C THR A 148 -4.89 6.03 -2.63
N THR A 149 -3.82 6.26 -1.88
CA THR A 149 -3.36 7.56 -1.38
C THR A 149 -2.11 8.00 -2.14
N GLY A 150 -1.34 7.03 -2.66
CA GLY A 150 -0.57 7.22 -3.87
C GLY A 150 0.69 6.39 -3.97
N ILE A 151 1.64 6.58 -3.05
CA ILE A 151 2.97 5.95 -3.13
C ILE A 151 3.25 4.94 -2.02
N ALA A 152 2.29 4.68 -1.13
CA ALA A 152 2.43 3.65 -0.09
C ALA A 152 2.53 2.26 -0.76
N ALA A 153 3.55 1.49 -0.37
CA ALA A 153 3.86 0.22 -1.00
C ALA A 153 2.70 -0.78 -0.86
N GLY A 154 2.00 -0.78 0.28
CA GLY A 154 0.81 -1.62 0.49
C GLY A 154 -0.26 -1.44 -0.61
N GLN A 155 -0.50 -0.19 -1.00
CA GLN A 155 -1.49 0.16 -2.04
C GLN A 155 -0.98 -0.21 -3.43
N LEU A 156 0.29 0.09 -3.71
CA LEU A 156 0.93 -0.27 -4.98
C LEU A 156 0.99 -1.80 -5.18
N ILE A 157 1.14 -2.58 -4.11
CA ILE A 157 1.06 -4.05 -4.16
C ILE A 157 -0.34 -4.49 -4.58
N VAL A 158 -1.40 -3.94 -3.97
CA VAL A 158 -2.79 -4.27 -4.34
C VAL A 158 -3.04 -3.91 -5.80
N ILE A 159 -2.66 -2.70 -6.23
CA ILE A 159 -2.78 -2.24 -7.62
C ILE A 159 -2.04 -3.19 -8.57
N GLN A 160 -0.79 -3.56 -8.27
CA GLN A 160 -0.01 -4.47 -9.11
C GLN A 160 -0.66 -5.86 -9.21
N LYS A 161 -1.24 -6.38 -8.12
CA LYS A 161 -1.95 -7.66 -8.14
C LYS A 161 -3.22 -7.61 -8.98
N ILE A 162 -3.97 -6.51 -8.92
CA ILE A 162 -5.12 -6.28 -9.81
C ILE A 162 -4.66 -6.21 -11.27
N ILE A 163 -3.58 -5.49 -11.56
CA ILE A 163 -3.00 -5.41 -12.90
C ILE A 163 -2.66 -6.81 -13.41
N THR A 164 -1.90 -7.59 -12.65
CA THR A 164 -1.43 -8.90 -13.10
C THR A 164 -2.56 -9.91 -13.24
N LEU A 165 -3.50 -9.95 -12.27
CA LEU A 165 -4.47 -11.04 -12.16
C LEU A 165 -5.81 -10.74 -12.85
N LYS A 166 -6.19 -9.48 -13.01
CA LYS A 166 -7.57 -9.11 -13.39
C LYS A 166 -7.67 -8.25 -14.64
N MET A 167 -6.70 -7.38 -14.91
CA MET A 167 -6.74 -6.57 -16.14
C MET A 167 -6.57 -7.46 -17.37
N LYS A 168 -7.44 -7.27 -18.37
CA LYS A 168 -7.32 -7.94 -19.68
C LYS A 168 -6.90 -6.95 -20.75
N GLU A 169 -7.24 -5.69 -20.55
CA GLU A 169 -6.96 -4.57 -21.42
C GLU A 169 -5.53 -4.06 -21.23
N GLN A 170 -5.00 -3.41 -22.27
CA GLN A 170 -3.72 -2.71 -22.17
C GLN A 170 -3.81 -1.49 -21.23
N LYS A 171 -4.96 -0.81 -21.22
CA LYS A 171 -5.22 0.42 -20.48
C LYS A 171 -6.61 0.39 -19.89
N ARG A 172 -6.74 0.82 -18.63
CA ARG A 172 -8.02 0.96 -17.93
C ARG A 172 -7.96 2.14 -16.97
N THR A 173 -9.06 2.87 -16.86
CA THR A 173 -9.26 3.85 -15.80
C THR A 173 -10.18 3.24 -14.74
N PHE A 174 -9.82 3.46 -13.49
CA PHE A 174 -10.57 3.00 -12.32
C PHE A 174 -10.98 4.19 -11.47
N LEU A 175 -12.09 4.08 -10.73
CA LEU A 175 -12.39 4.98 -9.63
C LEU A 175 -11.85 4.40 -8.32
N ALA A 176 -10.66 4.85 -7.93
CA ALA A 176 -10.00 4.38 -6.73
C ALA A 176 -10.42 5.20 -5.51
N LEU A 177 -10.54 4.54 -4.36
CA LEU A 177 -10.85 5.19 -3.09
C LEU A 177 -9.59 5.83 -2.50
N ASP A 178 -9.56 7.15 -2.35
CA ASP A 178 -8.64 7.87 -1.47
C ASP A 178 -9.34 8.18 -0.16
N PRO A 179 -9.09 7.37 0.89
CA PRO A 179 -9.79 7.50 2.15
C PRO A 179 -9.35 8.74 2.95
N THR A 180 -8.27 9.40 2.54
CA THR A 180 -7.76 10.62 3.19
C THR A 180 -8.43 11.90 2.65
N ASN A 181 -8.98 11.85 1.44
CA ASN A 181 -9.69 12.96 0.82
C ASN A 181 -11.20 12.90 1.09
N ILE A 182 -11.63 13.38 2.26
CA ILE A 182 -13.03 13.28 2.68
C ILE A 182 -14.01 14.02 1.74
N GLU A 183 -13.56 15.07 1.04
CA GLU A 183 -14.39 15.87 0.13
C GLU A 183 -14.57 15.21 -1.24
N LYS A 184 -13.51 14.56 -1.76
CA LYS A 184 -13.50 13.84 -3.03
C LYS A 184 -12.80 12.50 -2.86
N PRO A 185 -13.44 11.55 -2.18
CA PRO A 185 -12.80 10.27 -1.83
C PRO A 185 -12.66 9.32 -3.01
N LEU A 186 -13.27 9.60 -4.17
CA LEU A 186 -13.10 8.80 -5.38
C LEU A 186 -12.27 9.60 -6.38
N ILE A 187 -11.13 9.05 -6.77
CA ILE A 187 -10.22 9.64 -7.76
C ILE A 187 -10.04 8.68 -8.92
N GLU A 188 -10.06 9.24 -10.13
CA GLU A 188 -9.72 8.49 -11.32
C GLU A 188 -8.23 8.14 -11.35
N LEU A 189 -7.93 6.84 -11.40
CA LEU A 189 -6.60 6.30 -11.61
C LEU A 189 -6.56 5.59 -12.96
N THR A 190 -5.78 6.13 -13.89
CA THR A 190 -5.49 5.45 -15.16
C THR A 190 -4.28 4.54 -14.99
N VAL A 191 -4.45 3.29 -15.40
CA VAL A 191 -3.40 2.28 -15.45
C VAL A 191 -3.19 1.86 -16.89
N GLU A 192 -1.93 1.83 -17.33
CA GLU A 192 -1.55 1.39 -18.66
C GLU A 192 -0.35 0.46 -18.57
N ARG A 193 -0.52 -0.79 -19.00
CA ARG A 193 0.59 -1.73 -19.17
C ARG A 193 1.54 -1.15 -20.21
N LEU A 194 2.83 -1.33 -19.98
CA LEU A 194 3.87 -0.88 -20.90
C LEU A 194 4.68 -2.10 -21.35
N SER A 195 5.49 -1.95 -22.40
CA SER A 195 6.43 -3.00 -22.79
C SER A 195 7.34 -3.35 -21.62
N PRO A 196 7.61 -4.64 -21.37
CA PRO A 196 8.55 -5.08 -20.35
C PRO A 196 9.94 -4.45 -20.53
N VAL A 197 10.66 -4.34 -19.43
CA VAL A 197 12.02 -3.77 -19.39
C VAL A 197 12.96 -4.72 -18.67
N LYS A 198 14.27 -4.50 -18.81
CA LYS A 198 15.26 -5.21 -18.00
C LYS A 198 15.66 -4.37 -16.81
N ILE A 199 15.76 -5.00 -15.66
CA ILE A 199 16.23 -4.38 -14.43
C ILE A 199 17.57 -4.98 -14.06
N LYS A 200 18.56 -4.12 -13.86
CA LYS A 200 19.90 -4.48 -13.40
C LYS A 200 20.04 -4.17 -11.92
N SER A 201 20.51 -5.15 -11.15
CA SER A 201 20.85 -5.01 -9.73
C SER A 201 22.15 -5.76 -9.46
N GLY A 202 23.23 -5.03 -9.22
CA GLY A 202 24.58 -5.60 -9.16
C GLY A 202 24.92 -6.37 -10.44
N ALA A 203 25.22 -7.66 -10.30
CA ALA A 203 25.53 -8.56 -11.41
C ALA A 203 24.30 -9.22 -12.06
N LYS A 204 23.11 -9.06 -11.50
CA LYS A 204 21.88 -9.70 -11.99
C LYS A 204 21.14 -8.78 -12.96
N THR A 205 20.59 -9.37 -14.01
CA THR A 205 19.64 -8.73 -14.92
C THR A 205 18.37 -9.56 -14.94
N LEU A 206 17.23 -8.93 -14.66
CA LEU A 206 15.93 -9.58 -14.56
C LEU A 206 14.94 -8.93 -15.53
N ASP A 207 14.04 -9.72 -16.12
CA ASP A 207 12.94 -9.19 -16.91
C ASP A 207 11.82 -8.71 -15.96
N ALA A 208 11.43 -7.45 -16.11
CA ALA A 208 10.41 -6.80 -15.31
C ALA A 208 9.18 -6.47 -16.16
N GLN A 209 8.00 -6.83 -15.65
CA GLN A 209 6.76 -6.25 -16.12
C GLN A 209 6.72 -4.78 -15.72
N ARG A 210 6.07 -3.95 -16.55
CA ARG A 210 6.01 -2.51 -16.36
C ARG A 210 4.59 -2.00 -16.59
N ALA A 211 4.13 -1.12 -15.72
CA ALA A 211 2.87 -0.40 -15.90
C ALA A 211 3.05 1.07 -15.47
N SER A 212 2.32 1.96 -16.11
CA SER A 212 2.18 3.34 -15.66
C SER A 212 0.89 3.53 -14.88
N LEU A 213 0.96 4.35 -13.83
CA LEU A 213 -0.14 4.76 -12.98
C LEU A 213 -0.21 6.29 -13.02
N LYS A 214 -1.39 6.85 -13.31
CA LYS A 214 -1.59 8.30 -13.35
C LYS A 214 -2.92 8.67 -12.70
N ARG A 215 -2.88 9.52 -11.68
CA ARG A 215 -4.11 10.14 -11.14
C ARG A 215 -4.58 11.28 -12.02
N ALA A 216 -5.89 11.45 -12.14
CA ALA A 216 -6.49 12.53 -12.92
C ALA A 216 -6.25 13.92 -12.32
N ASP A 217 -6.11 14.03 -11.01
CA ASP A 217 -5.75 15.29 -10.31
C ASP A 217 -4.29 15.72 -10.52
N GLY A 218 -3.46 14.85 -11.09
CA GLY A 218 -2.05 15.11 -11.34
C GLY A 218 -1.15 15.02 -10.10
N GLU A 219 -1.66 14.56 -8.96
CA GLU A 219 -0.87 14.44 -7.72
C GLU A 219 0.32 13.47 -7.88
N PHE A 220 0.15 12.41 -8.67
CA PHE A 220 1.28 11.58 -9.08
C PHE A 220 1.12 10.94 -10.46
N ALA A 221 2.28 10.64 -11.04
CA ALA A 221 2.47 9.75 -12.16
C ALA A 221 3.68 8.84 -11.87
N LEU A 222 3.46 7.53 -11.87
CA LEU A 222 4.46 6.52 -11.54
C LEU A 222 4.56 5.50 -12.67
N GLU A 223 5.76 4.97 -12.88
CA GLU A 223 5.97 3.65 -13.47
C GLU A 223 6.23 2.65 -12.34
N ILE A 224 5.51 1.54 -12.33
CA ILE A 224 5.74 0.42 -11.40
C ILE A 224 6.40 -0.75 -12.13
N PHE A 225 7.23 -1.49 -11.40
CA PHE A 225 7.99 -2.62 -11.89
C PHE A 225 7.70 -3.86 -11.06
N SER A 226 7.44 -4.99 -11.71
CA SER A 226 7.10 -6.22 -11.01
C SER A 226 7.65 -7.47 -11.70
N ALA A 227 7.69 -8.56 -10.94
CA ALA A 227 7.81 -9.89 -11.50
C ALA A 227 6.56 -10.27 -12.34
N SER A 228 6.66 -11.36 -13.09
CA SER A 228 5.55 -11.92 -13.89
C SER A 228 4.37 -12.41 -13.04
N ASP A 229 4.61 -12.78 -11.79
CA ASP A 229 3.58 -13.19 -10.82
C ASP A 229 2.92 -12.00 -10.08
N GLY A 230 3.26 -10.77 -10.47
CA GLY A 230 2.74 -9.54 -9.87
C GLY A 230 3.38 -9.17 -8.53
N THR A 231 4.51 -9.77 -8.16
CA THR A 231 5.30 -9.29 -7.03
C THR A 231 5.91 -7.93 -7.36
N LEU A 232 5.50 -6.89 -6.64
CA LEU A 232 6.00 -5.53 -6.83
C LEU A 232 7.47 -5.45 -6.41
N TRP A 233 8.33 -4.97 -7.31
CA TRP A 233 9.76 -4.77 -7.08
C TRP A 233 10.11 -3.33 -6.75
N GLY A 234 9.37 -2.38 -7.32
CA GLY A 234 9.61 -0.97 -7.12
C GLY A 234 8.77 -0.10 -8.04
N PHE A 235 9.03 1.19 -7.97
CA PHE A 235 8.40 2.20 -8.79
C PHE A 235 9.36 3.38 -9.02
N ALA A 236 9.07 4.17 -10.05
CA ALA A 236 9.73 5.44 -10.31
C ALA A 236 8.68 6.49 -10.69
N GLY A 237 8.75 7.64 -10.05
CA GLY A 237 7.98 8.83 -10.40
C GLY A 237 8.90 9.99 -10.70
N GLU A 238 8.46 10.93 -11.54
CA GLU A 238 9.25 12.10 -11.89
C GLU A 238 8.46 13.39 -11.69
N SER A 239 9.09 14.37 -11.05
CA SER A 239 8.68 15.76 -11.06
C SER A 239 9.63 16.58 -11.95
N ALA A 240 9.43 17.90 -12.01
CA ALA A 240 10.29 18.81 -12.77
C ALA A 240 11.74 18.79 -12.27
N THR A 241 11.96 18.62 -10.97
CA THR A 241 13.27 18.81 -10.32
C THR A 241 13.81 17.55 -9.64
N THR A 242 12.95 16.57 -9.38
CA THR A 242 13.29 15.38 -8.58
C THR A 242 12.71 14.14 -9.22
N LYS A 243 13.46 13.04 -9.18
CA LYS A 243 12.95 11.69 -9.45
C LYS A 243 12.77 10.98 -8.11
N LEU A 244 11.57 10.46 -7.86
CA LEU A 244 11.30 9.59 -6.72
C LEU A 244 11.41 8.14 -7.18
N VAL A 245 12.14 7.33 -6.45
CA VAL A 245 12.26 5.88 -6.70
C VAL A 245 11.94 5.16 -5.40
N GLY A 246 11.09 4.15 -5.45
CA GLY A 246 10.92 3.20 -4.36
C GLY A 246 11.28 1.80 -4.83
N TYR A 247 12.00 1.02 -4.02
CA TYR A 247 12.34 -0.36 -4.38
C TYR A 247 12.37 -1.29 -3.16
N ARG A 248 12.04 -2.56 -3.39
CA ARG A 248 12.19 -3.66 -2.42
C ARG A 248 13.66 -3.82 -2.05
N GLN A 249 14.09 -3.21 -0.95
CA GLN A 249 15.45 -3.28 -0.43
C GLN A 249 15.85 -4.70 -0.04
N ASP A 250 14.89 -5.53 0.35
CA ASP A 250 15.10 -6.96 0.63
C ASP A 250 15.45 -7.78 -0.63
N LEU A 251 14.98 -7.36 -1.80
CA LEU A 251 15.26 -8.02 -3.09
C LEU A 251 16.44 -7.36 -3.83
N PHE A 252 16.57 -6.04 -3.69
CA PHE A 252 17.55 -5.19 -4.36
C PHE A 252 18.29 -4.31 -3.34
N PRO A 253 19.22 -4.87 -2.53
CA PRO A 253 19.87 -4.12 -1.44
C PRO A 253 20.61 -2.86 -1.91
N GLU A 254 21.17 -2.91 -3.11
CA GLU A 254 21.91 -1.82 -3.75
C GLU A 254 21.01 -0.92 -4.63
N GLY A 255 19.70 -1.17 -4.63
CA GLY A 255 18.77 -0.59 -5.59
C GLY A 255 18.83 -1.28 -6.95
N PHE A 256 18.14 -0.69 -7.93
CA PHE A 256 18.14 -1.21 -9.29
C PHE A 256 18.10 -0.12 -10.34
N GLU A 257 18.61 -0.45 -11.53
CA GLU A 257 18.60 0.39 -12.71
C GLU A 257 17.67 -0.21 -13.78
N VAL A 258 16.85 0.64 -14.40
CA VAL A 258 16.00 0.24 -15.52
C VAL A 258 16.79 0.41 -16.82
N LEU A 259 17.08 -0.69 -17.50
CA LEU A 259 17.71 -0.73 -18.80
C LEU A 259 16.64 -0.50 -19.88
N LYS A 260 16.78 0.59 -20.64
CA LYS A 260 15.92 0.93 -21.77
C LYS A 260 16.44 0.33 -23.07
#